data_AF-A0A644X443-F1
#
_entry.id   AF-A0A644X443-F1
#
_cell.length_a   1.000
_cell.length_b   1.000
_cell.length_c   1.000
_cell.angle_alpha   90.00
_cell.angle_beta   90.00
_cell.angle_gamma   90.00
#
_symmetry.space_group_name_H-M   'P 1'
#
loop_
_entity.id
_entity.type
_entity.pdbx_description
1 polymer ?
#
loop_
_entity_poly.entity_id
_entity_poly.type
_entity_poly.pdbx_seq_one_letter_code
_entity_poly.pdbx_strand_id
1 'polypeptide(L)' 'MRATNIKGELFETEQLFWEQKSEKIYSDSLIKITQEDYIIIGKGFESNQEMTKYQVKQTQGVIPVNE' A
#
# COMPACT_ATOMS: atom_id res chain seq x y z
N MET A 1 9.27 -6.28 2.38
CA MET A 1 9.34 -4.87 2.81
C MET A 1 8.11 -4.50 3.63
N ARG A 2 8.31 -3.69 4.68
CA ARG A 2 7.23 -3.16 5.52
C ARG A 2 7.46 -1.65 5.68
N ALA A 3 6.43 -0.85 5.53
CA ALA A 3 6.49 0.60 5.69
C ALA A 3 5.23 1.10 6.38
N THR A 4 5.38 2.10 7.26
CA THR A 4 4.26 2.75 7.94
C THR A 4 4.24 4.21 7.53
N ASN A 5 3.08 4.71 7.12
CA ASN A 5 2.94 6.11 6.74
C ASN A 5 2.57 7.00 7.95
N ILE A 6 2.45 8.32 7.70
CA ILE A 6 2.09 9.28 8.74
C ILE A 6 0.66 9.13 9.29
N LYS A 7 -0.19 8.36 8.61
CA LYS A 7 -1.56 8.02 9.07
C LYS A 7 -1.58 6.78 9.96
N GLY A 8 -0.43 6.12 10.17
CA GLY A 8 -0.35 4.85 10.89
C GLY A 8 -0.73 3.63 10.05
N GLU A 9 -0.99 3.79 8.74
CA GLU A 9 -1.30 2.67 7.84
C GLU A 9 -0.02 1.86 7.57
N LEU A 10 -0.11 0.53 7.67
CA LEU A 10 0.99 -0.40 7.43
C LEU A 10 0.89 -1.01 6.03
N PHE A 11 1.95 -0.87 5.25
CA PHE A 11 2.09 -1.42 3.90
C PHE A 11 3.09 -2.56 3.90
N GLU A 12 2.68 -3.71 3.38
CA GLU A 12 3.50 -4.93 3.33
C GLU A 12 3.52 -5.48 1.90
N THR A 13 4.72 -5.58 1.32
CA THR A 13 4.94 -6.12 -0.04
C THR A 13 6.30 -6.79 -0.13
N GLU A 14 6.51 -7.68 -1.09
CA GLU A 14 7.80 -8.36 -1.29
C GLU A 14 8.89 -7.38 -1.73
N GLN A 15 8.56 -6.52 -2.71
CA GLN A 15 9.48 -5.56 -3.34
C GLN A 15 8.81 -4.19 -3.45
N LEU A 16 9.61 -3.14 -3.33
CA LEU A 16 9.15 -1.75 -3.39
C LEU A 16 10.16 -0.95 -4.20
N PHE A 17 9.69 -0.20 -5.18
CA PHE A 17 10.49 0.67 -6.03
C PHE A 17 10.16 2.12 -5.74
N TRP A 18 11.17 2.98 -5.77
CA TRP A 18 11.03 4.42 -5.62
C TRP A 18 11.58 5.12 -6.85
N GLU A 19 10.70 5.82 -7.58
CA GLU A 19 11.06 6.69 -8.69
C GLU A 19 11.28 8.12 -8.17
N GLN A 20 12.53 8.44 -7.84
CA GLN A 20 12.89 9.72 -7.23
C GLN A 20 12.49 10.94 -8.06
N LYS A 21 12.53 10.83 -9.40
CA LYS A 21 12.22 11.96 -10.30
C LYS A 21 10.76 12.39 -10.26
N SER A 22 9.85 11.43 -10.01
CA SER A 22 8.41 11.67 -9.98
C SER A 22 7.84 11.62 -8.57
N GLU A 23 8.69 11.36 -7.56
CA GLU A 23 8.32 11.15 -6.16
C GLU A 23 7.28 10.04 -5.98
N LYS A 24 7.34 9.00 -6.82
CA LYS A 24 6.41 7.87 -6.79
C LYS A 24 7.02 6.62 -6.19
N ILE A 25 6.21 5.91 -5.42
CA ILE A 25 6.51 4.58 -4.92
C ILE A 25 5.57 3.60 -5.60
N TYR A 26 6.10 2.46 -6.07
CA TYR A 26 5.28 1.45 -6.72
C TYR A 26 5.80 0.02 -6.47
N SER A 27 4.92 -0.95 -6.69
CA SER A 27 5.24 -2.37 -6.69
C SER A 27 4.26 -3.10 -7.61
N ASP A 28 4.71 -4.13 -8.32
CA ASP A 28 3.83 -5.04 -9.09
C ASP A 28 3.58 -6.37 -8.36
N SER A 29 4.13 -6.53 -7.15
CA SER A 29 3.90 -7.69 -6.28
C SER A 29 2.59 -7.58 -5.50
N LEU A 30 2.32 -8.60 -4.68
CA LEU A 30 1.25 -8.56 -3.69
C LEU A 30 1.50 -7.40 -2.71
N ILE A 31 0.43 -6.66 -2.39
CA ILE A 31 0.40 -5.61 -1.38
C ILE A 31 -0.70 -5.92 -0.37
N LYS A 32 -0.36 -5.78 0.90
CA LYS A 32 -1.32 -5.74 2.01
C LYS A 32 -1.21 -4.37 2.67
N ILE A 33 -2.34 -3.69 2.81
CA ILE A 33 -2.44 -2.38 3.47
C ILE A 33 -3.35 -2.57 4.67
N THR A 34 -2.81 -2.38 5.87
CA THR A 34 -3.57 -2.42 7.12
C THR A 34 -3.84 -0.99 7.56
N GLN A 35 -5.11 -0.59 7.51
CA GLN A 35 -5.62 0.67 8.02
C GLN A 35 -6.22 0.46 9.42
N GLU A 36 -6.80 1.52 9.99
CA GLU A 36 -7.51 1.46 11.27
C GLU A 36 -8.72 0.51 11.20
N ASP A 37 -9.57 0.66 10.20
CA ASP A 37 -10.83 -0.08 10.10
C ASP A 37 -10.80 -1.24 9.09
N TYR A 38 -9.84 -1.26 8.18
CA TYR A 38 -9.82 -2.19 7.04
C TYR A 38 -8.42 -2.74 6.72
N ILE A 39 -8.39 -3.96 6.22
CA ILE A 39 -7.23 -4.56 5.56
C ILE A 39 -7.54 -4.70 4.07
N ILE A 40 -6.74 -4.06 3.24
CA ILE A 40 -6.83 -4.15 1.78
C ILE A 40 -5.76 -5.11 1.29
N ILE A 41 -6.14 -6.08 0.47
CA ILE A 41 -5.22 -7.01 -0.20
C ILE A 41 -5.38 -6.86 -1.70
N GLY A 42 -4.27 -6.76 -2.42
CA GLY A 42 -4.29 -6.70 -3.86
C GLY A 42 -2.93 -6.97 -4.49
N LYS A 43 -2.87 -6.83 -5.80
CA LYS A 43 -1.64 -6.93 -6.60
C LYS A 43 -1.44 -5.64 -7.38
N GLY A 44 -0.21 -5.12 -7.36
CA GLY A 44 0.09 -3.85 -8.00
C GLY A 44 -0.34 -2.66 -7.13
N PHE A 45 0.60 -1.76 -6.89
CA PHE A 45 0.45 -0.59 -6.02
C PHE A 45 1.22 0.59 -6.61
N GLU A 46 0.66 1.78 -6.52
CA GLU A 46 1.33 3.06 -6.80
C GLU A 46 0.92 4.09 -5.77
N SER A 47 1.84 4.94 -5.34
CA SER A 47 1.61 5.98 -4.34
C SER A 47 2.60 7.14 -4.46
N ASN A 48 2.29 8.25 -3.80
CA ASN A 48 3.29 9.27 -3.48
C ASN A 48 4.32 8.76 -2.45
N GLN A 49 5.45 9.47 -2.32
CA GLN A 49 6.52 9.11 -1.38
C GLN A 49 6.06 9.01 0.08
N GLU A 50 5.08 9.83 0.50
CA GLU A 50 4.54 9.79 1.86
C GLU A 50 3.56 8.63 2.09
N MET A 51 3.25 7.85 1.05
CA MET A 51 2.30 6.75 1.08
C MET A 51 0.89 7.16 1.56
N THR A 52 0.48 8.40 1.34
CA THR A 52 -0.81 8.95 1.80
C THR A 52 -1.89 9.03 0.72
N LYS A 53 -1.47 8.95 -0.56
CA LYS A 53 -2.32 8.93 -1.75
C LYS A 53 -1.87 7.77 -2.64
N TYR A 54 -2.61 6.67 -2.58
CA TYR A 54 -2.26 5.45 -3.29
C TYR A 54 -3.42 4.84 -4.06
N GLN A 55 -3.07 3.99 -5.01
CA GLN A 55 -3.99 3.14 -5.75
C GLN A 55 -3.47 1.70 -5.75
N VAL A 56 -4.38 0.76 -5.49
CA VAL A 56 -4.14 -0.68 -5.67
C VAL A 56 -4.72 -1.07 -7.03
N LYS A 57 -3.88 -1.58 -7.94
CA LYS A 57 -4.26 -1.85 -9.34
C LYS A 57 -5.29 -2.99 -9.45
N GLN A 58 -5.03 -4.08 -8.75
CA GLN A 58 -5.89 -5.28 -8.73
C GLN A 58 -6.27 -5.62 -7.30
N THR A 59 -7.33 -4.99 -6.80
CA THR A 59 -7.86 -5.27 -5.47
C THR A 59 -8.47 -6.67 -5.45
N GLN A 60 -8.01 -7.51 -4.51
CA GLN A 60 -8.48 -8.88 -4.34
C GLN A 60 -9.46 -9.01 -3.17
N GLY A 61 -9.33 -8.14 -2.16
CA GLY A 61 -10.26 -8.11 -1.03
C GLY A 61 -10.08 -6.89 -0.14
N VAL A 62 -11.16 -6.53 0.55
CA VAL A 62 -11.20 -5.54 1.62
C VAL A 62 -11.87 -6.21 2.81
N ILE A 63 -11.15 -6.30 3.92
CA ILE A 63 -11.56 -7.04 5.13
C ILE A 63 -11.73 -6.02 6.26
N PRO A 64 -12.92 -5.87 6.87
CA PRO A 64 -13.10 -5.05 8.07
C PRO A 64 -12.28 -5.62 9.24
N VAL A 65 -11.66 -4.75 10.04
CA VAL A 65 -10.91 -5.15 11.26
C VAL A 65 -11.85 -5.39 12.44
N ASN A 66 -12.94 -4.63 12.51
CA ASN A 66 -13.99 -4.76 13.52
C ASN A 66 -15.27 -5.29 12.85
N GLU A 67 -15.75 -6.45 13.30
CA GLU A 67 -17.10 -6.99 13.07
C GLU A 67 -17.98 -6.76 14.30
#